data_AF-A0A951M3P1-F1
#
_entry.id   AF-A0A951M3P1-F1
#
_cell.length_a   1.000
_cell.length_b   1.000
_cell.length_c   1.000
_cell.angle_alpha   90.00
_cell.angle_beta   90.00
_cell.angle_gamma   90.00
#
_symmetry.space_group_name_H-M   'P 1'
#
loop_
_entity.id
_entity.type
_entity.pdbx_description
1 polymer ?
#
loop_
_entity_poly.entity_id
_entity_poly.type
_entity_poly.pdbx_seq_one_letter_code
_entity_poly.pdbx_strand_id
1 'polypeptide(L)'
;MKTLQVALAAITLASSVLLTTAVSADTLRSGESPYGQLAVEAKNVRVVDVTATKSASVTYGETILFQGAGGKTFAWTFNGLDGRSWNMKQFAPSGFVANDYRVYVARNQLYRR
;
A
#
# COMPACT_ATOMS: atom_id res chain seq x y z
N MET A 1 13.87 -19.55 -25.87
CA MET A 1 13.71 -19.31 -24.42
C MET A 1 13.67 -17.80 -24.23
N LYS A 2 12.54 -17.24 -23.77
CA LYS A 2 12.33 -15.80 -23.67
C LYS A 2 12.91 -15.31 -22.34
N THR A 3 14.05 -14.62 -22.38
CA THR A 3 14.69 -14.02 -21.22
C THR A 3 13.89 -12.80 -20.76
N LEU A 4 13.32 -12.89 -19.55
CA LEU A 4 12.63 -11.79 -18.89
C LEU A 4 13.68 -10.78 -18.40
N GLN A 5 13.73 -9.59 -19.00
CA GLN A 5 14.56 -8.50 -18.50
C GLN A 5 13.87 -7.87 -17.29
N VAL A 6 14.48 -8.02 -16.11
CA VAL A 6 14.11 -7.27 -14.91
C VAL A 6 14.74 -5.89 -15.04
N ALA A 7 13.93 -4.86 -15.24
CA ALA A 7 14.40 -3.47 -15.30
C ALA A 7 14.71 -2.97 -13.88
N LEU A 8 15.98 -2.72 -13.59
CA LEU A 8 16.42 -1.94 -12.44
C LEU A 8 16.17 -0.45 -12.73
N ALA A 9 15.12 0.13 -12.16
CA ALA A 9 14.89 1.57 -12.23
C ALA A 9 15.66 2.26 -11.11
N ALA A 10 16.67 3.05 -11.48
CA ALA A 10 17.38 3.94 -10.56
C ALA A 10 16.43 5.09 -10.14
N ILE A 11 16.17 5.21 -8.84
CA ILE A 11 15.26 6.23 -8.29
C ILE A 11 16.06 7.50 -8.02
N THR A 12 15.89 8.51 -8.86
CA THR A 12 16.26 9.89 -8.55
C THR A 12 15.43 10.38 -7.36
N LEU A 13 16.11 10.86 -6.29
CA LEU A 13 15.46 11.46 -5.13
C LEU A 13 14.75 12.75 -5.52
N ALA A 14 13.47 12.63 -5.89
CA ALA A 14 12.54 13.75 -5.88
C ALA A 14 12.08 13.96 -4.44
N SER A 15 12.08 15.21 -3.95
CA SER A 15 11.55 15.59 -2.65
C SER A 15 10.06 15.21 -2.57
N SER A 16 9.74 14.07 -1.96
CA SER A 16 8.38 13.57 -1.80
C SER A 16 7.71 14.22 -0.59
N VAL A 17 6.45 14.63 -0.76
CA VAL A 17 5.62 15.13 0.34
C VAL A 17 4.92 13.95 1.00
N LEU A 18 5.28 13.69 2.26
CA LEU A 18 4.62 12.71 3.13
C LEU A 18 3.26 13.24 3.59
N LEU A 19 2.18 12.54 3.23
CA LEU A 19 0.83 12.82 3.76
C LEU A 19 0.64 12.07 5.08
N THR A 20 0.47 12.80 6.19
CA THR A 20 0.26 12.24 7.54
C THR A 20 -1.14 12.54 8.11
N THR A 21 -2.14 12.80 7.27
CA THR A 21 -3.52 13.04 7.75
C THR A 21 -4.17 11.73 8.20
N ALA A 22 -4.71 11.72 9.42
CA ALA A 22 -5.48 10.60 9.96
C ALA A 22 -6.68 10.33 9.04
N VAL A 23 -6.73 9.11 8.49
CA VAL A 23 -7.87 8.63 7.70
C VAL A 23 -8.97 8.21 8.65
N SER A 24 -10.19 8.72 8.44
CA SER A 24 -11.40 8.09 8.95
C SER A 24 -11.60 6.78 8.20
N ALA A 25 -10.83 5.76 8.56
CA ALA A 25 -11.02 4.42 8.04
C ALA A 25 -12.30 3.87 8.65
N ASP A 26 -13.00 3.02 7.91
CA ASP A 26 -13.98 2.12 8.49
C ASP A 26 -13.37 1.46 9.74
N THR A 27 -14.13 1.32 10.83
CA THR A 27 -13.59 0.78 12.08
C THR A 27 -14.33 -0.50 12.44
N LEU A 28 -13.56 -1.54 12.79
CA LEU A 28 -14.09 -2.75 13.38
C LEU A 28 -14.76 -2.44 14.73
N ARG A 29 -15.53 -3.40 15.27
CA ARG A 29 -16.11 -3.28 16.62
C ARG A 29 -15.05 -3.08 17.71
N SER A 30 -13.81 -3.50 17.46
CA SER A 30 -12.64 -3.27 18.32
C SER A 30 -12.07 -1.86 18.25
N GLY A 31 -12.51 -1.02 17.30
CA GLY A 31 -11.96 0.31 17.04
C GLY A 31 -10.75 0.32 16.10
N GLU A 32 -10.26 -0.85 15.69
CA GLU A 32 -9.15 -0.97 14.74
C GLU A 32 -9.61 -0.83 13.29
N SER A 33 -8.72 -0.37 12.41
CA SER A 33 -9.01 -0.35 10.98
C SER A 33 -8.97 -1.77 10.39
N PRO A 34 -9.97 -2.17 9.58
CA PRO A 34 -9.98 -3.46 8.90
C PRO A 34 -8.94 -3.56 7.79
N TYR A 35 -8.29 -2.45 7.42
CA TYR A 35 -7.35 -2.39 6.30
C TYR A 35 -5.88 -2.43 6.75
N GLY A 36 -5.61 -2.16 8.03
CA GLY A 36 -4.27 -2.01 8.58
C GLY A 36 -4.02 -0.60 9.12
N GLN A 37 -2.80 -0.08 9.00
CA GLN A 37 -2.46 1.21 9.61
C GLN A 37 -1.41 2.00 8.82
N LEU A 38 -1.39 3.33 9.03
CA LEU A 38 -0.32 4.18 8.54
C LEU A 38 1.03 3.71 9.09
N ALA A 39 2.04 3.74 8.24
CA ALA A 39 3.42 3.46 8.60
C ALA A 39 4.30 4.67 8.36
N VAL A 40 5.46 4.67 9.02
CA VAL A 40 6.56 5.58 8.69
C VAL A 40 7.36 4.94 7.56
N GLU A 41 7.86 5.75 6.62
CA GLU A 41 8.79 5.28 5.59
C GLU A 41 10.03 4.64 6.25
N ALA A 42 10.31 3.38 5.91
CA ALA A 42 11.49 2.67 6.38
C ALA A 42 12.48 2.45 5.23
N LYS A 43 13.78 2.36 5.55
CA LYS A 43 14.80 1.99 4.56
C LYS A 43 14.48 0.61 3.98
N ASN A 44 14.55 0.50 2.65
CA ASN A 44 14.31 -0.73 1.87
C ASN A 44 12.85 -1.21 1.83
N VAL A 45 11.88 -0.30 1.93
CA VAL A 45 10.47 -0.63 1.68
C VAL A 45 10.19 -0.76 0.18
N ARG A 46 9.35 -1.74 -0.18
CA ARG A 46 8.84 -1.89 -1.55
C ARG A 46 8.00 -0.68 -1.93
N VAL A 47 8.36 -0.05 -3.03
CA VAL A 47 7.61 1.07 -3.61
C VAL A 47 6.66 0.55 -4.69
N VAL A 48 5.42 1.02 -4.63
CA VAL A 48 4.38 0.71 -5.62
C VAL A 48 3.91 2.01 -6.25
N ASP A 49 4.25 2.20 -7.52
CA ASP A 49 3.73 3.30 -8.33
C ASP A 49 2.30 2.95 -8.81
N VAL A 50 1.32 3.64 -8.22
CA VAL A 50 -0.11 3.43 -8.51
C VAL A 50 -0.54 4.07 -9.83
N THR A 51 0.32 4.88 -10.44
CA THR A 51 0.09 5.45 -11.78
C THR A 51 0.50 4.49 -12.89
N ALA A 52 1.46 3.62 -12.61
CA ALA A 52 1.98 2.62 -13.56
C ALA A 52 1.18 1.31 -13.55
N THR A 53 0.47 1.00 -12.47
CA THR A 53 -0.28 -0.26 -12.32
C THR A 53 -1.74 -0.02 -11.88
N LYS A 54 -2.54 -1.08 -11.84
CA LYS A 54 -3.93 -1.03 -11.37
C LYS A 54 -4.16 -1.83 -10.09
N SER A 55 -3.18 -2.64 -9.69
CA SER A 55 -3.27 -3.44 -8.49
C SER A 55 -1.91 -3.84 -7.95
N ALA A 56 -1.88 -4.18 -6.66
CA ALA A 56 -0.75 -4.81 -6.02
C ALA A 56 -1.20 -6.01 -5.19
N SER A 57 -0.42 -7.10 -5.26
CA SER A 57 -0.47 -8.16 -4.27
C SER A 57 0.46 -7.83 -3.12
N VAL A 58 -0.02 -8.12 -1.90
CA VAL A 58 0.65 -7.77 -0.65
C VAL A 58 0.55 -8.94 0.30
N THR A 59 1.64 -9.27 0.98
CA THR A 59 1.68 -10.26 2.05
C THR A 59 1.05 -9.67 3.30
N TYR A 60 0.31 -10.48 4.07
CA TYR A 60 -0.19 -10.01 5.35
C TYR A 60 0.97 -9.52 6.25
N GLY A 61 0.83 -8.33 6.83
CA GLY A 61 1.85 -7.65 7.63
C GLY A 61 2.90 -6.88 6.83
N GLU A 62 2.89 -6.92 5.50
CA GLU A 62 3.82 -6.17 4.66
C GLU A 62 3.52 -4.67 4.71
N THR A 63 4.59 -3.86 4.83
CA THR A 63 4.54 -2.41 4.68
C THR A 63 4.91 -2.04 3.24
N ILE A 64 4.04 -1.28 2.58
CA ILE A 64 4.24 -0.78 1.21
C ILE A 64 4.30 0.74 1.24
N LEU A 65 5.21 1.31 0.45
CA LEU A 65 5.21 2.73 0.10
C LEU A 65 4.45 2.92 -1.21
N PHE A 66 3.26 3.52 -1.15
CA PHE A 66 2.51 3.86 -2.35
C PHE A 66 2.95 5.21 -2.87
N GLN A 67 3.31 5.26 -4.15
CA GLN A 67 3.65 6.47 -4.87
C GLN A 67 2.52 6.81 -5.84
N GLY A 68 1.98 8.01 -5.69
CA GLY A 68 0.90 8.55 -6.51
C GLY A 68 1.35 9.69 -7.42
N ALA A 69 0.39 10.23 -8.18
CA ALA A 69 0.63 11.38 -9.03
C ALA A 69 1.12 12.60 -8.22
N GLY A 70 1.94 13.44 -8.87
CA GLY A 70 2.46 14.67 -8.25
C GLY A 70 3.46 14.41 -7.11
N GLY A 71 4.11 13.24 -7.09
CA GLY A 71 5.15 12.91 -6.10
C GLY A 71 4.61 12.64 -4.69
N LYS A 72 3.30 12.45 -4.53
CA LYS A 72 2.68 12.13 -3.26
C LYS A 72 3.01 10.71 -2.86
N THR A 73 3.40 10.50 -1.61
CA THR A 73 3.64 9.16 -1.06
C THR A 73 2.93 8.95 0.26
N PHE A 74 2.59 7.70 0.56
CA PHE A 74 2.22 7.27 1.91
C PHE A 74 2.59 5.81 2.13
N ALA A 75 3.04 5.48 3.34
CA ALA A 75 3.34 4.11 3.73
C ALA A 75 2.16 3.50 4.51
N TRP A 76 1.86 2.24 4.20
CA TRP A 76 0.77 1.49 4.83
C TRP A 76 1.20 0.07 5.16
N THR A 77 0.86 -0.39 6.36
CA THR A 77 1.07 -1.77 6.79
C THR A 77 -0.24 -2.53 6.74
N PHE A 78 -0.28 -3.66 6.02
CA PHE A 78 -1.48 -4.48 5.83
C PHE A 78 -1.62 -5.55 6.92
N ASN A 79 -1.92 -5.13 8.14
CA ASN A 79 -2.11 -6.00 9.32
C ASN A 79 -3.57 -6.03 9.84
N GLY A 80 -4.54 -5.59 9.04
CA GLY A 80 -5.98 -5.65 9.37
C GLY A 80 -6.60 -7.02 9.08
N LEU A 81 -7.70 -7.06 8.33
CA LEU A 81 -8.30 -8.30 7.84
C LEU A 81 -7.51 -8.85 6.65
N ASP A 82 -7.36 -10.17 6.60
CA ASP A 82 -6.55 -10.89 5.62
C ASP A 82 -7.38 -11.58 4.53
N GLY A 83 -6.68 -12.13 3.53
CA GLY A 83 -7.26 -13.04 2.54
C GLY A 83 -8.29 -12.43 1.60
N ARG A 84 -8.26 -11.11 1.38
CA ARG A 84 -9.26 -10.36 0.61
C ARG A 84 -8.64 -9.17 -0.10
N SER A 85 -9.43 -8.53 -0.96
CA SER A 85 -9.02 -7.33 -1.69
C SER A 85 -9.72 -6.07 -1.20
N TRP A 86 -9.03 -4.95 -1.24
CA TRP A 86 -9.52 -3.64 -0.85
C TRP A 86 -9.34 -2.62 -1.96
N ASN A 87 -10.29 -1.67 -2.06
CA ASN A 87 -10.10 -0.48 -2.87
C ASN A 87 -9.23 0.52 -2.08
N MET A 88 -8.19 1.04 -2.73
CA MET A 88 -7.26 1.97 -2.09
C MET A 88 -7.94 3.21 -1.49
N LYS A 89 -9.05 3.68 -2.08
CA LYS A 89 -9.84 4.80 -1.55
C LYS A 89 -10.33 4.60 -0.11
N GLN A 90 -10.41 3.35 0.37
CA GLN A 90 -10.92 3.02 1.70
C GLN A 90 -9.91 3.31 2.81
N PHE A 91 -8.62 3.39 2.49
CA PHE A 91 -7.55 3.54 3.49
C PHE A 91 -6.49 4.59 3.13
N ALA A 92 -6.45 5.06 1.88
CA ALA A 92 -5.48 6.07 1.48
C ALA A 92 -5.76 7.43 2.17
N PRO A 93 -4.70 8.18 2.55
CA PRO A 93 -4.83 9.55 3.07
C PRO A 93 -5.64 10.47 2.17
N SER A 94 -6.34 11.42 2.79
CA SER A 94 -7.05 12.46 2.07
C SER A 94 -6.10 13.21 1.12
N GLY A 95 -6.54 13.40 -0.13
CA GLY A 95 -5.71 14.03 -1.16
C GLY A 95 -4.72 13.10 -1.87
N PHE A 96 -4.64 11.81 -1.52
CA PHE A 96 -3.99 10.79 -2.34
C PHE A 96 -4.98 10.25 -3.38
N VAL A 97 -4.75 10.58 -4.66
CA VAL A 97 -5.67 10.19 -5.75
C VAL A 97 -5.20 8.89 -6.37
N ALA A 98 -5.92 7.80 -6.07
CA ALA A 98 -5.72 6.49 -6.69
C ALA A 98 -7.08 5.84 -6.94
N ASN A 99 -7.86 6.45 -7.84
CA ASN A 99 -9.20 5.95 -8.17
C ASN A 99 -9.11 4.52 -8.73
N ASP A 100 -9.89 3.62 -8.14
CA ASP A 100 -10.08 2.21 -8.56
C ASP A 100 -8.85 1.30 -8.44
N TYR A 101 -7.81 1.74 -7.73
CA TYR A 101 -6.66 0.90 -7.44
C TYR A 101 -7.02 -0.20 -6.43
N ARG A 102 -6.63 -1.45 -6.73
CA ARG A 102 -6.99 -2.61 -5.90
C ARG A 102 -5.78 -3.24 -5.23
N VAL A 103 -5.85 -3.46 -3.93
CA VAL A 103 -4.83 -4.19 -3.18
C VAL A 103 -5.35 -5.56 -2.78
N TYR A 104 -4.63 -6.61 -3.14
CA TYR A 104 -4.93 -8.00 -2.79
C TYR A 104 -4.03 -8.43 -1.62
N VAL A 105 -4.63 -8.65 -0.45
CA VAL A 105 -3.90 -9.04 0.75
C VAL A 105 -3.96 -10.56 0.90
N ALA A 106 -2.80 -11.20 0.99
CA ALA A 106 -2.71 -12.63 1.24
C ALA A 106 -3.31 -12.99 2.62
N ARG A 107 -3.65 -14.26 2.82
CA ARG A 107 -4.01 -14.77 4.14
C ARG A 107 -2.81 -14.68 5.09
N ASN A 108 -3.08 -14.41 6.36
CA ASN A 108 -2.09 -14.48 7.41
C ASN A 108 -1.57 -15.92 7.51
N GLN A 109 -0.26 -16.06 7.32
CA GLN A 109 0.36 -17.38 7.26
C GLN A 109 0.38 -18.10 8.63
N LEU A 110 0.27 -17.34 9.72
CA LEU A 110 0.22 -17.88 11.09
C LEU A 110 -1.07 -18.68 11.36
N TYR A 111 -2.13 -18.42 10.58
CA TYR A 111 -3.43 -19.08 10.75
C TYR A 111 -3.77 -20.04 9.60
N ARG A 112 -2.77 -20.49 8.83
CA ARG A 112 -2.98 -21.53 7.81
C ARG A 112 -3.49 -22.80 8.49
N ARG A 113 -4.78 -23.09 8.32
CA ARG A 113 -5.36 -24.42 8.48
C ARG A 113 -5.30 -25.15 7.14
#